data_AF-A0A9R1AX82-F1
#
_entry.id   AF-A0A9R1AX82-F1
#
_cell.length_a   1.000
_cell.length_b   1.000
_cell.length_c   1.000
_cell.angle_alpha   90.00
_cell.angle_beta   90.00
_cell.angle_gamma   90.00
#
_symmetry.space_group_name_H-M   'P 1'
#
loop_
_entity.id
_entity.type
_entity.pdbx_description
1 polymer ?
#
loop_
_entity_poly.entity_id
_entity_poly.type
_entity_poly.pdbx_seq_one_letter_code
_entity_poly.pdbx_strand_id
1 'polypeptide(L)'
;MISWGMSGKEADPAALFRLYTNYGRHTEAANLLVEYLDSFAQRPMDVLHRKKMSAAWFPYTTVERFWCQLEEMQSAGHSADQCDRLKKLLHGALMNHLQQVVVDSEDVLSSVGGGQGVESQSS
;
A
#
# COMPACT_ATOMS: atom_id res chain seq x y z
N MET A 1 -11.77 15.84 16.22
CA MET A 1 -10.95 16.68 15.32
C MET A 1 -9.61 16.88 15.98
N ILE A 2 -8.56 16.22 15.49
CA ILE A 2 -7.20 16.51 15.95
C ILE A 2 -6.57 17.34 14.83
N SER A 3 -6.45 18.65 15.06
CA SER A 3 -5.71 19.56 14.20
C SER A 3 -4.24 19.45 14.58
N TRP A 4 -3.42 18.84 13.73
CA TRP A 4 -1.96 18.86 13.88
C TRP A 4 -1.39 19.88 12.90
N GLY A 5 -1.28 21.13 13.37
CA GLY A 5 -0.49 22.14 12.71
C GLY A 5 0.99 21.89 12.94
N MET A 6 1.77 21.83 11.86
CA MET A 6 2.96 22.67 11.59
C MET A 6 3.79 22.05 10.45
N SER A 7 4.04 22.86 9.42
CA SER A 7 4.72 22.58 8.15
C SER A 7 3.94 21.67 7.19
N GLY A 8 3.52 22.23 6.05
CA GLY A 8 2.78 21.58 4.96
C GLY A 8 3.57 20.53 4.18
N LYS A 9 4.22 19.60 4.89
CA LYS A 9 4.71 18.33 4.36
C LYS A 9 3.92 17.25 5.08
N GLU A 10 3.05 16.59 4.34
CA GLU A 10 2.36 15.36 4.78
C GLU A 10 3.41 14.44 5.43
N ALA A 11 3.13 13.95 6.64
CA ALA A 11 4.06 13.11 7.37
C ALA A 11 4.36 11.87 6.52
N ASP A 12 5.65 11.55 6.34
CA ASP A 12 6.07 10.37 5.58
C ASP A 12 5.38 9.12 6.17
N PRO A 13 4.51 8.44 5.39
CA PRO A 13 3.75 7.28 5.89
C PRO A 13 4.67 6.18 6.42
N ALA A 14 5.87 6.01 5.84
CA ALA A 14 6.87 5.05 6.28
C ALA A 14 7.44 5.38 7.66
N ALA A 15 7.78 6.65 7.90
CA ALA A 15 8.21 7.11 9.23
C ALA A 15 7.10 6.95 10.27
N LEU A 16 5.85 7.28 9.94
CA LEU A 16 4.72 7.20 10.87
C LEU A 16 4.38 5.74 11.23
N PHE A 17 4.39 4.83 10.26
CA PHE A 17 4.20 3.40 10.52
C PHE A 17 5.29 2.84 11.43
N ARG A 18 6.56 3.14 11.12
CA ARG A 18 7.68 2.73 11.98
C ARG A 18 7.53 3.25 13.41
N LEU A 19 7.04 4.48 13.57
CA LEU A 19 6.75 5.05 14.88
C LEU A 19 5.66 4.23 15.60
N TYR A 20 4.53 3.94 14.95
CA TYR A 20 3.46 3.16 15.58
C TYR A 20 3.91 1.76 15.95
N THR A 21 4.64 1.09 15.05
CA THR A 21 5.19 -0.25 15.29
C THR A 21 6.16 -0.27 16.47
N ASN A 22 7.11 0.66 16.54
CA ASN A 22 8.13 0.69 17.60
C ASN A 22 7.56 1.02 18.99
N TYR A 23 6.40 1.69 19.05
CA TYR A 23 5.74 2.07 20.30
C TYR A 23 4.59 1.10 20.67
N GLY A 24 4.47 -0.05 20.01
CA GLY A 24 3.44 -1.06 20.31
C GLY A 24 2.02 -0.64 19.90
N ARG A 25 1.86 0.41 19.10
CA ARG A 25 0.56 0.86 18.56
C ARG A 25 0.18 0.05 17.34
N HIS A 26 0.01 -1.26 17.53
CA HIS A 26 -0.17 -2.22 16.43
C HIS A 26 -1.49 -2.00 15.68
N THR A 27 -2.56 -1.56 16.35
CA THR A 27 -3.84 -1.28 15.67
C THR A 27 -3.72 -0.07 14.75
N GLU A 28 -3.03 0.98 15.18
CA GLU A 28 -2.84 2.19 14.37
C GLU A 28 -1.82 1.98 13.25
N ALA A 29 -0.79 1.16 13.48
CA ALA A 29 0.11 0.71 12.41
C ALA A 29 -0.67 -0.07 11.33
N ALA A 30 -1.51 -1.01 11.73
CA ALA A 30 -2.32 -1.80 10.80
C ALA A 30 -3.33 -0.93 10.03
N ASN A 31 -4.05 -0.03 10.71
CA ASN A 31 -5.00 0.87 10.05
C ASN A 31 -4.30 1.80 9.05
N LEU A 32 -3.15 2.38 9.42
CA LEU A 32 -2.37 3.22 8.51
C LEU A 32 -1.94 2.46 7.25
N LEU A 33 -1.55 1.19 7.39
CA LEU A 33 -1.18 0.34 6.27
C LEU A 33 -2.39 0.02 5.38
N VAL A 34 -3.55 -0.29 5.96
CA VAL A 34 -4.79 -0.52 5.19
C VAL A 34 -5.19 0.74 4.43
N GLU A 35 -5.24 1.90 5.10
CA GLU A 35 -5.58 3.18 4.48
C GLU A 35 -4.62 3.54 3.33
N TYR A 36 -3.33 3.25 3.48
CA TYR A 36 -2.33 3.46 2.43
C TYR A 36 -2.59 2.56 1.22
N LEU A 37 -2.84 1.27 1.44
CA LEU A 37 -3.12 0.30 0.38
C LEU A 37 -4.44 0.60 -0.35
N ASP A 38 -5.48 1.05 0.36
CA ASP A 38 -6.76 1.42 -0.23
C ASP A 38 -6.70 2.76 -0.98
N SER A 39 -5.87 3.69 -0.52
CA SER A 39 -5.62 4.96 -1.21
C SER A 39 -4.90 4.77 -2.55
N PHE A 40 -4.22 3.63 -2.74
CA PHE A 40 -3.60 3.27 -4.01
C PHE A 40 -4.65 3.17 -5.14
N ALA A 41 -5.77 2.52 -4.87
CA ALA A 41 -6.83 2.28 -5.85
C ALA A 41 -7.57 3.56 -6.29
N GLN A 42 -7.46 4.65 -5.51
CA GLN A 42 -8.24 5.88 -5.72
C GLN A 42 -7.46 6.98 -6.46
N ARG A 43 -6.15 6.82 -6.70
CA ARG A 43 -5.34 7.87 -7.32
C ARG A 43 -5.19 7.59 -8.82
N PRO A 44 -5.72 8.45 -9.71
CA PRO A 44 -5.42 8.33 -11.14
C PRO A 44 -3.91 8.50 -11.31
N MET A 45 -3.23 7.43 -11.74
CA MET A 45 -1.79 7.42 -11.99
C MET A 45 -1.47 8.41 -13.11
N ASP A 46 -1.06 9.63 -12.76
CA ASP A 46 -0.31 10.46 -13.69
C ASP A 46 1.04 9.77 -13.92
N VAL A 47 1.22 9.22 -15.12
CA VAL A 47 2.37 8.40 -15.58
C VAL A 47 3.72 9.05 -15.23
N LEU A 48 3.77 10.37 -15.07
CA LEU A 48 4.95 11.14 -14.71
C LEU A 48 5.39 10.99 -13.23
N HIS A 49 4.49 10.62 -12.33
CA HIS A 49 4.75 10.46 -10.89
C HIS A 49 5.26 9.05 -10.56
N ARG A 50 5.08 8.10 -11.48
CA ARG A 50 5.57 6.71 -11.42
C ARG A 50 7.05 6.63 -11.03
N LYS A 51 7.89 7.54 -11.56
CA LYS A 51 9.35 7.56 -11.34
C LYS A 51 9.77 8.03 -9.94
N LYS A 52 8.95 8.84 -9.28
CA LYS A 52 9.21 9.30 -7.89
C LYS A 52 8.57 8.35 -6.87
N MET A 53 7.54 7.62 -7.29
CA MET A 53 6.78 6.69 -6.45
C MET A 53 7.44 5.33 -6.29
N SER A 54 8.23 4.82 -7.26
CA SER A 54 8.94 3.55 -7.10
C SER A 54 9.90 3.50 -5.88
N ALA A 55 10.35 4.67 -5.40
CA ALA A 55 11.24 4.77 -4.24
C ALA A 55 10.50 4.91 -2.90
N ALA A 56 9.19 5.20 -2.91
CA ALA A 56 8.36 5.39 -1.72
C ALA A 56 7.31 4.30 -1.54
N TRP A 57 7.37 3.22 -2.34
CA TRP A 57 6.66 2.00 -2.01
C TRP A 57 7.17 1.56 -0.65
N PHE A 58 6.28 1.43 0.33
CA PHE A 58 6.60 0.73 1.56
C PHE A 58 7.33 -0.54 1.15
N PRO A 59 8.61 -0.71 1.52
CA PRO A 59 9.27 -1.94 1.16
C PRO A 59 8.47 -3.03 1.86
N TYR A 60 7.97 -4.01 1.11
CA TYR A 60 7.15 -5.11 1.63
C TYR A 60 7.79 -5.80 2.84
N THR A 61 9.11 -5.67 2.99
CA THR A 61 9.89 -6.03 4.17
C THR A 61 9.42 -5.37 5.48
N THR A 62 8.85 -4.17 5.43
CA THR A 62 8.29 -3.47 6.59
C THR A 62 6.92 -4.04 6.99
N VAL A 63 6.13 -4.45 5.99
CA VAL A 63 4.88 -5.19 6.20
C VAL A 63 5.16 -6.58 6.77
N GLU A 64 6.14 -7.28 6.21
CA GLU A 64 6.60 -8.59 6.67
C GLU A 64 7.11 -8.53 8.12
N ARG A 65 7.96 -7.55 8.47
CA ARG A 65 8.42 -7.35 9.85
C ARG A 65 7.27 -7.12 10.82
N PHE A 66 6.29 -6.33 10.42
CA PHE A 66 5.10 -6.10 11.24
C PHE A 66 4.29 -7.39 11.42
N TRP A 67 4.19 -8.21 10.38
CA TRP A 67 3.56 -9.52 10.46
C TRP A 67 4.27 -10.45 11.45
N CYS A 68 5.61 -10.56 11.37
CA CYS A 68 6.41 -11.34 12.31
C CYS A 68 6.19 -10.86 13.76
N GLN A 69 6.13 -9.55 14.00
CA GLN A 69 5.86 -9.01 15.34
C GLN A 69 4.47 -9.40 15.87
N LEU A 70 3.45 -9.46 15.02
CA LEU A 70 2.13 -9.94 15.41
C LEU A 70 2.15 -11.45 15.75
N GLU A 71 2.98 -12.26 15.07
CA GLU A 71 3.22 -13.67 15.38
C GLU A 71 3.97 -13.87 16.69
N GLU A 72 5.01 -13.07 16.95
CA GLU A 72 5.74 -13.08 18.21
C GLU A 72 4.82 -12.72 19.38
N MET A 73 4.00 -11.67 19.24
CA MET A 73 3.03 -11.27 20.27
C MET A 73 1.97 -12.34 20.53
N GLN A 74 1.48 -12.98 19.46
CA GLN A 74 0.51 -14.07 19.56
C GLN A 74 1.11 -15.32 20.24
N SER A 75 2.35 -15.68 19.90
CA SER A 75 3.04 -16.83 20.51
C SER A 75 3.43 -16.58 21.98
N ALA A 76 3.64 -15.31 22.36
CA ALA A 76 3.81 -14.89 23.75
C ALA A 76 2.50 -14.88 24.57
N GLY A 77 1.37 -15.35 24.00
CA GLY A 77 0.09 -15.48 24.70
C GLY A 77 -0.66 -14.16 24.93
N HIS A 78 -0.18 -13.05 24.37
CA HIS A 78 -0.82 -11.75 24.50
C HIS A 78 -1.82 -11.54 23.36
N SER A 79 -3.08 -11.22 23.71
CA SER A 79 -4.08 -10.68 22.78
C SER A 79 -4.19 -11.45 21.45
N ALA A 80 -4.19 -12.78 21.49
CA ALA A 80 -4.15 -13.63 20.30
C ALA A 80 -5.28 -13.33 19.30
N ASP A 81 -6.48 -13.04 19.81
CA ASP A 81 -7.64 -12.66 18.99
C ASP A 81 -7.44 -11.30 18.28
N GLN A 82 -6.78 -10.36 18.95
CA GLN A 82 -6.45 -9.05 18.36
C GLN A 82 -5.39 -9.21 17.26
N CYS A 83 -4.35 -10.00 17.51
CA CYS A 83 -3.34 -10.31 16.50
C CYS A 83 -3.97 -10.97 15.26
N ASP A 84 -4.84 -11.97 15.45
CA ASP A 84 -5.53 -12.65 14.36
C ASP A 84 -6.41 -11.69 13.55
N ARG A 85 -7.16 -10.81 14.24
CA ARG A 85 -7.97 -9.79 13.57
C ARG A 85 -7.13 -8.84 12.73
N LEU A 86 -6.01 -8.34 13.27
CA LEU A 86 -5.12 -7.43 12.54
C LEU A 86 -4.50 -8.14 11.33
N LYS A 87 -4.04 -9.38 11.48
CA LYS A 87 -3.52 -10.19 10.36
C LYS A 87 -4.55 -10.38 9.25
N LYS A 88 -5.80 -10.69 9.59
CA LYS A 88 -6.89 -10.84 8.61
C LYS A 88 -7.15 -9.54 7.83
N LEU A 89 -7.16 -8.40 8.52
CA LEU A 89 -7.33 -7.09 7.88
C LEU A 89 -6.19 -6.78 6.91
N LEU A 90 -4.94 -6.98 7.35
CA LEU A 90 -3.75 -6.78 6.52
C LEU A 90 -3.76 -7.68 5.28
N HIS A 91 -4.05 -8.97 5.47
CA HIS A 91 -4.10 -9.93 4.38
C HIS A 91 -5.14 -9.53 3.33
N GLY A 92 -6.35 -9.14 3.76
CA GLY A 92 -7.40 -8.67 2.86
C GLY A 92 -6.97 -7.45 2.04
N ALA A 93 -6.43 -6.42 2.70
CA ALA A 93 -5.97 -5.21 2.03
C ALA A 93 -4.81 -5.47 1.05
N LEU A 94 -3.85 -6.32 1.43
CA LEU A 94 -2.72 -6.71 0.58
C LEU A 94 -3.17 -7.48 -0.65
N MET A 95 -4.07 -8.45 -0.49
CA MET A 95 -4.61 -9.21 -1.62
C MET A 95 -5.35 -8.31 -2.60
N ASN A 96 -6.19 -7.40 -2.09
CA ASN A 96 -6.87 -6.42 -2.93
C ASN A 96 -5.86 -5.53 -3.67
N HIS A 97 -4.86 -5.00 -2.97
CA HIS A 97 -3.82 -4.17 -3.58
C HIS A 97 -3.05 -4.89 -4.69
N LEU A 98 -2.61 -6.13 -4.45
CA LEU A 98 -1.89 -6.91 -5.47
C LEU A 98 -2.77 -7.21 -6.69
N GLN A 99 -4.06 -7.50 -6.48
CA GLN A 99 -5.01 -7.66 -7.59
C GLN A 99 -5.17 -6.38 -8.41
N GLN A 100 -5.29 -5.22 -7.76
CA GLN A 100 -5.34 -3.92 -8.45
C GLN A 100 -4.07 -3.65 -9.26
N VAL A 101 -2.89 -3.94 -8.70
CA VAL A 101 -1.60 -3.78 -9.42
C VAL A 101 -1.52 -4.67 -10.67
N VAL A 102 -2.07 -5.88 -10.62
CA VAL A 102 -2.15 -6.78 -11.79
C VAL A 102 -3.07 -6.18 -12.86
N VAL A 103 -4.28 -5.77 -12.48
CA VAL A 103 -5.26 -5.14 -13.39
C VAL A 103 -4.67 -3.89 -14.05
N ASP A 104 -4.09 -2.99 -13.27
CA ASP A 104 -3.42 -1.77 -13.78
C ASP A 104 -2.31 -2.10 -14.78
N SER A 105 -1.59 -3.20 -14.57
CA SER A 105 -0.53 -3.64 -15.47
C SER A 105 -1.07 -4.17 -16.80
N GLU A 106 -2.18 -4.92 -16.77
CA GLU A 106 -2.88 -5.42 -17.95
C GLU A 106 -3.50 -4.27 -18.77
N ASP A 107 -4.11 -3.29 -18.10
CA ASP A 107 -4.67 -2.09 -18.74
C ASP A 107 -3.59 -1.28 -19.46
N VAL A 108 -2.41 -1.11 -18.85
CA VAL A 108 -1.26 -0.47 -19.49
C VAL A 108 -0.80 -1.25 -20.72
N LEU A 109 -0.73 -2.58 -20.65
CA LEU A 109 -0.31 -3.42 -21.79
C LEU A 109 -1.32 -3.36 -22.95
N SER A 110 -2.62 -3.36 -22.66
CA SER A 110 -3.67 -3.26 -23.67
C SER A 110 -3.67 -1.89 -24.37
N SER A 111 -3.40 -0.81 -23.64
CA SER A 111 -3.28 0.54 -24.21
C SER A 111 -2.07 0.71 -25.14
N VAL A 112 -1.01 -0.08 -24.96
CA VAL A 112 0.20 -0.03 -25.82
C VAL A 112 0.02 -0.83 -27.11
N GLY A 113 -0.84 -1.86 -27.10
CA GLY A 113 -1.13 -2.70 -28.26
C GLY A 113 -2.07 -2.09 -29.32
N GLY A 114 -2.76 -0.98 -29.02
CA GLY A 114 -3.76 -0.36 -29.91
C GLY A 114 -3.21 0.61 -30.96
N GLY A 115 -1.89 0.80 -31.03
CA GLY A 115 -1.24 1.78 -31.90
C GLY A 115 -0.49 1.18 -33.09
N GLN A 116 -1.15 0.40 -33.94
CA GLN A 116 -0.66 0.20 -35.32
C GLN A 116 -1.59 0.94 -36.28
N GLY A 117 -1.06 2.05 -36.78
CA GLY A 117 -1.72 2.95 -37.71
C GLY A 117 -2.03 2.30 -39.06
N VAL A 118 -3.20 2.68 -39.55
CA VAL A 118 -3.56 2.93 -40.95
C VAL A 118 -2.35 3.14 -41.87
N GLU A 119 -2.12 2.22 -42.80
CA GLU A 119 -1.65 2.55 -44.15
C GLU A 119 -2.33 1.61 -45.16
N SER A 120 -3.33 2.14 -45.86
CA SER A 120 -3.65 1.77 -47.24
C SER A 120 -4.52 2.90 -47.82
N GLN A 121 -3.85 4.00 -48.17
CA GLN A 121 -4.36 4.91 -49.19
C GLN A 121 -3.98 4.36 -50.58
N SER A 122 -5.02 4.20 -51.40
CA SER A 122 -5.05 4.46 -52.84
C SER A 122 -4.00 3.83 -53.76
N SER A 123 -4.47 2.91 -54.62
CA SER A 123 -4.57 3.14 -56.08
C SER A 123 -5.61 2.21 -56.69
#